data_AF-U2V903-F1
#
_entry.id   AF-U2V903-F1
#
_cell.length_a   1.000
_cell.length_b   1.000
_cell.length_c   1.000
_cell.angle_alpha   90.00
_cell.angle_beta   90.00
_cell.angle_gamma   90.00
#
_symmetry.space_group_name_H-M   'P 1'
#
loop_
_entity.id
_entity.type
_entity.pdbx_description
1 polymer ?
#
loop_
_entity_poly.entity_id
_entity_poly.type
_entity_poly.pdbx_seq_one_letter_code
_entity_poly.pdbx_strand_id
1 'polypeptide(L)'
;MKKNIFSILTLVILFTISFISSAASSVKLISSGDENNVFETEGTLRFEWTDEDDCDAIDGNSVKLFFIPNNPEDFGRKIVYVWPNDLSDEGYAKALASNPSLEYRNHEEDTLKMVQKIFKNTKIKKNKAGYKEMTVKIRLKSLKPKLGCNATLLYSELVNVKEIKAPKIKLSDEKFDEKVYGNFTVEYAIKSPEKSVNIMEKPDVNSKIVKKLGKDDSVGEIQDFGEWVFVYYPNTYPDFTYGYVRKSKLKKNIRHPFENIDLFN
;
A
#
# COMPACT_ATOMS: atom_id res chain seq x y z
N MET A 1 -44.96 22.79 -17.46
CA MET A 1 -44.39 21.80 -16.50
C MET A 1 -43.53 20.68 -17.12
N LYS A 2 -43.25 20.63 -18.44
CA LYS A 2 -42.46 19.53 -19.04
C LYS A 2 -40.92 19.71 -19.01
N LYS A 3 -40.40 20.94 -18.88
CA LYS A 3 -38.94 21.22 -18.88
C LYS A 3 -38.21 20.78 -17.61
N ASN A 4 -38.89 20.75 -16.46
CA ASN A 4 -38.25 20.38 -15.18
C ASN A 4 -38.11 18.86 -14.99
N ILE A 5 -38.98 18.05 -15.63
CA ILE A 5 -38.94 16.59 -15.49
C ILE A 5 -37.69 16.02 -16.17
N PHE A 6 -37.32 16.52 -17.35
CA PHE A 6 -36.10 16.10 -18.04
C PHE A 6 -34.83 16.50 -17.27
N SER A 7 -34.78 17.70 -16.68
CA SER A 7 -33.62 18.13 -15.88
C SER A 7 -33.44 17.29 -14.62
N ILE A 8 -34.54 16.97 -13.91
CA ILE A 8 -34.50 16.10 -12.72
C ILE A 8 -34.11 14.67 -13.10
N LEU A 9 -34.63 14.12 -14.21
CA LEU A 9 -34.30 12.77 -14.66
C LEU A 9 -32.82 12.66 -15.09
N THR A 10 -32.27 13.69 -15.74
CA THR A 10 -30.84 13.74 -16.11
C THR A 10 -29.95 13.84 -14.86
N LEU A 11 -30.38 14.61 -13.85
CA LEU A 11 -29.66 14.73 -12.58
C LEU A 11 -29.65 13.42 -11.80
N VAL A 12 -30.77 12.69 -11.77
CA VAL A 12 -30.88 11.38 -11.11
C VAL A 12 -30.05 10.32 -11.85
N ILE A 13 -30.00 10.33 -13.17
CA ILE A 13 -29.13 9.43 -13.96
C ILE A 13 -27.65 9.77 -13.74
N LEU A 14 -27.26 11.05 -13.68
CA LEU A 14 -25.89 11.42 -13.31
C LEU A 14 -25.55 10.98 -11.87
N PHE A 15 -26.48 11.10 -10.93
CA PHE A 15 -26.28 10.70 -9.54
C PHE A 15 -26.19 9.17 -9.39
N THR A 16 -26.99 8.40 -10.13
CA THR A 16 -26.90 6.94 -10.11
C THR A 16 -25.64 6.43 -10.80
N ILE A 17 -25.17 7.07 -11.88
CA ILE A 17 -23.86 6.76 -12.48
C ILE A 17 -22.71 7.14 -11.52
N SER A 18 -22.90 8.18 -10.68
CA SER A 18 -21.92 8.58 -9.65
C SER A 18 -21.89 7.65 -8.43
N PHE A 19 -22.93 6.84 -8.22
CA PHE A 19 -23.04 5.92 -7.07
C PHE A 19 -22.98 4.43 -7.44
N ILE A 20 -23.01 4.07 -8.73
CA ILE A 20 -22.60 2.74 -9.20
C ILE A 20 -21.08 2.77 -9.44
N SER A 21 -20.33 3.15 -8.41
CA SER A 21 -18.91 2.78 -8.30
C SER A 21 -18.80 1.60 -7.35
N SER A 22 -19.50 0.50 -7.65
CA SER A 22 -18.94 -0.82 -7.39
C SER A 22 -17.92 -1.12 -8.50
N ALA A 23 -16.98 -0.20 -8.71
CA ALA A 23 -15.96 -0.32 -9.73
C ALA A 23 -15.02 -1.43 -9.29
N ALA A 24 -14.74 -2.37 -10.18
CA ALA A 24 -13.64 -3.30 -10.01
C ALA A 24 -12.39 -2.51 -9.59
N SER A 25 -11.61 -3.07 -8.65
CA SER A 25 -10.37 -2.44 -8.17
C SER A 25 -9.53 -1.94 -9.35
N SER A 26 -8.95 -0.75 -9.21
CA SER A 26 -8.03 -0.20 -10.23
C SER A 26 -6.72 -0.97 -10.29
N VAL A 27 -6.51 -1.88 -9.34
CA VAL A 27 -5.34 -2.75 -9.22
C VAL A 27 -5.56 -4.03 -10.01
N LYS A 28 -4.66 -4.29 -10.96
CA LYS A 28 -4.63 -5.53 -11.74
C LYS A 28 -3.62 -6.50 -11.14
N LEU A 29 -4.09 -7.62 -10.61
CA LEU A 29 -3.20 -8.71 -10.19
C LEU A 29 -2.54 -9.36 -11.43
N ILE A 30 -1.21 -9.35 -11.48
CA ILE A 30 -0.39 -9.90 -12.57
C ILE A 30 0.00 -11.34 -12.27
N SER A 31 0.38 -11.62 -11.02
CA SER A 31 0.70 -12.97 -10.53
C SER A 31 0.38 -13.08 -9.04
N SER A 32 0.03 -14.28 -8.59
CA SER A 32 -0.17 -14.59 -7.17
C SER A 32 0.51 -15.89 -6.74
N GLY A 33 0.95 -15.91 -5.48
CA GLY A 33 1.60 -17.06 -4.84
C GLY A 33 2.39 -16.60 -3.61
N ASP A 34 2.46 -17.46 -2.59
CA ASP A 34 3.24 -17.35 -1.33
C ASP A 34 3.84 -15.96 -1.06
N GLU A 35 2.96 -14.99 -0.78
CA GLU A 35 3.28 -13.59 -0.44
C GLU A 35 4.03 -12.76 -1.50
N ASN A 36 4.36 -13.35 -2.64
CA ASN A 36 5.10 -12.77 -3.77
C ASN A 36 4.17 -12.38 -4.93
N ASN A 37 3.02 -11.80 -4.60
CA ASN A 37 2.10 -11.28 -5.60
C ASN A 37 2.76 -10.13 -6.35
N VAL A 38 2.44 -9.98 -7.63
CA VAL A 38 2.76 -8.78 -8.40
C VAL A 38 1.47 -8.18 -8.88
N PHE A 39 1.29 -6.89 -8.64
CA PHE A 39 0.15 -6.14 -9.15
C PHE A 39 0.60 -4.96 -10.00
N GLU A 40 -0.27 -4.54 -10.91
CA GLU A 40 -0.09 -3.38 -11.78
C GLU A 40 -1.17 -2.34 -11.48
N THR A 41 -0.78 -1.08 -11.37
CA THR A 41 -1.71 0.04 -11.18
C THR A 41 -1.12 1.32 -11.77
N GLU A 42 -1.89 2.42 -11.70
CA GLU A 42 -1.48 3.74 -12.17
C GLU A 42 -1.54 4.76 -11.03
N GLY A 43 -0.63 5.73 -11.06
CA GLY A 43 -0.51 6.73 -10.01
C GLY A 43 0.62 7.71 -10.26
N THR A 44 0.97 8.46 -9.21
CA THR A 44 2.09 9.41 -9.24
C THR A 44 3.24 8.86 -8.40
N LEU A 45 4.42 8.72 -9.01
CA LEU A 45 5.64 8.39 -8.32
C LEU A 45 6.33 9.70 -7.89
N ARG A 46 6.52 9.90 -6.58
CA ARG A 46 7.17 11.06 -5.97
C ARG A 46 8.52 10.63 -5.41
N PHE A 47 9.59 11.15 -5.97
CA PHE A 47 10.95 11.03 -5.45
C PHE A 47 11.26 12.25 -4.58
N GLU A 48 11.60 12.03 -3.32
CA GLU A 48 11.95 13.08 -2.37
C GLU A 48 13.42 12.98 -1.93
N TRP A 49 14.01 14.12 -1.59
CA TRP A 49 15.29 14.20 -0.91
C TRP A 49 15.28 15.31 0.15
N THR A 50 15.98 15.08 1.25
CA THR A 50 16.11 16.00 2.39
C THR A 50 17.58 16.09 2.83
N ASP A 51 17.92 17.16 3.54
CA ASP A 51 19.20 17.38 4.21
C ASP A 51 19.15 17.14 5.73
N GLU A 52 17.98 16.77 6.25
CA GLU A 52 17.76 16.44 7.67
C GLU A 52 17.79 14.92 7.92
N ASP A 53 18.47 14.51 8.99
CA ASP A 53 18.41 13.14 9.51
C ASP A 53 17.03 12.92 10.13
N ASP A 54 16.13 12.36 9.34
CA ASP A 54 14.75 12.10 9.73
C ASP A 54 14.63 10.72 10.41
N CYS A 55 14.23 10.69 11.68
CA CYS A 55 13.98 9.45 12.40
C CYS A 55 12.75 8.68 11.87
N ASP A 56 11.82 9.36 11.18
CA ASP A 56 10.66 8.76 10.51
C ASP A 56 10.98 8.27 9.08
N ALA A 57 12.18 8.55 8.58
CA ALA A 57 12.72 7.74 7.51
C ALA A 57 12.92 6.35 8.09
N ILE A 58 12.17 5.37 7.58
CA ILE A 58 12.59 3.98 7.63
C ILE A 58 14.08 3.98 7.20
N ASP A 59 14.95 3.81 8.21
CA ASP A 59 16.40 3.72 8.11
C ASP A 59 17.20 5.04 7.88
N GLY A 60 16.71 6.22 8.28
CA GLY A 60 17.53 7.47 8.29
C GLY A 60 17.99 7.97 6.91
N ASN A 61 17.30 7.56 5.85
CA ASN A 61 17.72 7.85 4.47
C ASN A 61 17.35 9.27 4.04
N SER A 62 18.31 9.99 3.45
CA SER A 62 18.12 11.33 2.89
C SER A 62 17.31 11.36 1.59
N VAL A 63 16.89 10.20 1.07
CA VAL A 63 16.14 10.05 -0.17
C VAL A 63 15.04 9.00 -0.05
N LYS A 64 13.87 9.30 -0.62
CA LYS A 64 12.68 8.44 -0.51
C LYS A 64 11.95 8.35 -1.85
N LEU A 65 11.28 7.24 -2.11
CA LEU A 65 10.45 7.05 -3.30
C LEU A 65 9.05 6.60 -2.87
N PHE A 66 8.06 7.39 -3.22
CA PHE A 66 6.67 7.18 -2.85
C PHE A 66 5.81 6.97 -4.08
N PHE A 67 4.81 6.10 -3.97
CA PHE A 67 3.77 5.90 -4.95
C PHE A 67 2.43 6.33 -4.39
N ILE A 68 1.84 7.33 -5.04
CA ILE A 68 0.52 7.89 -4.73
C ILE A 68 -0.47 7.25 -5.71
N PRO A 69 -1.30 6.28 -5.27
CA PRO A 69 -2.23 5.58 -6.14
C PRO A 69 -3.35 6.49 -6.64
N ASN A 70 -3.78 6.30 -7.90
CA ASN A 70 -4.94 7.02 -8.47
C ASN A 70 -6.23 6.76 -7.69
N ASN A 71 -6.41 5.53 -7.19
CA ASN A 71 -7.50 5.18 -6.30
C ASN A 71 -6.94 4.84 -4.91
N PRO A 72 -6.95 5.78 -3.95
CA PRO A 72 -6.42 5.52 -2.62
C PRO A 72 -7.19 4.45 -1.85
N GLU A 73 -8.48 4.22 -2.14
CA GLU A 73 -9.26 3.16 -1.48
C GLU A 73 -8.68 1.76 -1.70
N ASP A 74 -8.05 1.52 -2.85
CA ASP A 74 -7.44 0.21 -3.16
C ASP A 74 -6.21 -0.08 -2.29
N PHE A 75 -5.69 0.92 -1.56
CA PHE A 75 -4.46 0.88 -0.78
C PHE A 75 -4.70 1.28 0.70
N GLY A 76 -5.90 1.02 1.24
CA GLY A 76 -6.24 1.43 2.61
C GLY A 76 -6.13 2.94 2.84
N ARG A 77 -6.22 3.73 1.76
CA ARG A 77 -6.05 5.20 1.70
C ARG A 77 -4.64 5.72 1.98
N LYS A 78 -3.64 4.84 1.96
CA LYS A 78 -2.23 5.17 2.21
C LYS A 78 -1.42 5.41 0.94
N ILE A 79 -0.31 6.13 1.12
CA ILE A 79 0.76 6.24 0.13
C ILE A 79 1.74 5.09 0.36
N VAL A 80 2.23 4.52 -0.73
CA VAL A 80 3.13 3.35 -0.69
C VAL A 80 4.57 3.83 -0.78
N TYR A 81 5.43 3.37 0.12
CA TYR A 81 6.87 3.53 -0.01
C TYR A 81 7.42 2.46 -0.98
N VAL A 82 8.11 2.88 -2.04
CA VAL A 82 8.63 2.01 -3.09
C VAL A 82 10.13 1.78 -2.92
N TRP A 83 10.56 0.53 -2.93
CA TRP A 83 11.95 0.13 -2.69
C TRP A 83 12.56 -0.68 -3.84
N PRO A 84 13.91 -0.67 -3.97
CA PRO A 84 14.62 -1.49 -4.95
C PRO A 84 14.65 -2.98 -4.62
N ASN A 85 14.50 -3.33 -3.34
CA ASN A 85 14.73 -4.67 -2.82
C ASN A 85 13.75 -4.99 -1.68
N ASP A 86 13.62 -6.27 -1.33
CA ASP A 86 12.86 -6.71 -0.16
C ASP A 86 13.53 -6.27 1.15
N LEU A 87 12.78 -5.52 1.95
CA LEU A 87 13.18 -5.06 3.30
C LEU A 87 12.42 -5.70 4.44
N SER A 88 11.68 -6.78 4.19
CA SER A 88 11.16 -7.55 5.31
C SER A 88 12.30 -7.95 6.24
N ASP A 89 12.02 -8.16 7.52
CA ASP A 89 13.03 -8.67 8.47
C ASP A 89 13.68 -9.96 7.94
N GLU A 90 12.90 -10.77 7.21
CA GLU A 90 13.39 -11.94 6.48
C GLU A 90 14.35 -11.58 5.33
N GLY A 91 14.00 -10.60 4.51
CA GLY A 91 14.87 -10.08 3.43
C GLY A 91 16.19 -9.52 3.98
N TYR A 92 16.14 -8.82 5.11
CA TYR A 92 17.29 -8.32 5.84
C TYR A 92 18.15 -9.47 6.39
N ALA A 93 17.54 -10.45 7.08
CA ALA A 93 18.24 -11.62 7.59
C ALA A 93 18.92 -12.45 6.48
N LYS A 94 18.26 -12.62 5.32
CA LYS A 94 18.86 -13.27 4.15
C LYS A 94 20.05 -12.50 3.60
N ALA A 95 19.97 -11.16 3.55
CA ALA A 95 21.07 -10.32 3.10
C ALA A 95 22.29 -10.42 4.03
N LEU A 96 22.07 -10.33 5.35
CA LEU A 96 23.10 -10.51 6.38
C LEU A 96 23.78 -11.88 6.30
N ALA A 97 22.99 -12.95 6.14
CA ALA A 97 23.52 -14.31 6.02
C ALA A 97 24.41 -14.49 4.77
N SER A 98 24.11 -13.74 3.70
CA SER A 98 24.85 -13.78 2.43
C SER A 98 26.13 -12.95 2.48
N ASN A 99 26.14 -11.85 3.25
CA ASN A 99 27.32 -11.03 3.49
C ASN A 99 27.15 -10.27 4.82
N PRO A 100 27.86 -10.67 5.89
CA PRO A 100 27.76 -10.06 7.21
C PRO A 100 28.16 -8.58 7.27
N SER A 101 28.86 -8.06 6.25
CA SER A 101 29.19 -6.63 6.12
C SER A 101 28.09 -5.80 5.46
N LEU A 102 27.00 -6.44 4.99
CA LEU A 102 25.78 -5.77 4.50
C LEU A 102 24.85 -5.35 5.65
N GLU A 103 25.43 -5.01 6.80
CA GLU A 103 24.69 -4.60 8.01
C GLU A 103 23.66 -3.51 7.68
N TYR A 104 23.91 -2.72 6.64
CA TYR A 104 22.91 -1.99 5.88
C TYR A 104 23.34 -2.04 4.41
N ARG A 105 22.52 -2.52 3.47
CA ARG A 105 22.69 -2.03 2.08
C ARG A 105 22.66 -0.51 2.18
N ASN A 106 23.50 0.22 1.45
CA ASN A 106 23.31 1.67 1.31
C ASN A 106 21.97 1.89 0.60
N HIS A 107 20.87 1.86 1.36
CA HIS A 107 19.50 1.93 0.89
C HIS A 107 19.27 3.23 0.12
N GLU A 108 19.88 4.31 0.59
CA GLU A 108 20.04 5.55 -0.14
C GLU A 108 20.70 5.35 -1.52
N GLU A 109 21.83 4.64 -1.60
CA GLU A 109 22.55 4.43 -2.87
C GLU A 109 21.74 3.60 -3.88
N ASP A 110 21.09 2.52 -3.42
CA ASP A 110 20.24 1.69 -4.27
C ASP A 110 19.00 2.47 -4.75
N THR A 111 18.40 3.26 -3.86
CA THR A 111 17.27 4.14 -4.18
C THR A 111 17.70 5.20 -5.18
N LEU A 112 18.87 5.82 -4.99
CA LEU A 112 19.45 6.79 -5.93
C LEU A 112 19.68 6.17 -7.31
N LYS A 113 20.30 4.98 -7.40
CA LYS A 113 20.53 4.26 -8.65
C LYS A 113 19.21 3.95 -9.37
N MET A 114 18.21 3.47 -8.62
CA MET A 114 16.89 3.22 -9.16
C MET A 114 16.25 4.50 -9.71
N VAL A 115 16.22 5.57 -8.90
CA VAL A 115 15.62 6.85 -9.27
C VAL A 115 16.31 7.46 -10.49
N GLN A 116 17.63 7.42 -10.56
CA GLN A 116 18.39 7.91 -11.73
C GLN A 116 17.99 7.19 -13.01
N LYS A 117 17.71 5.88 -12.93
CA LYS A 117 17.22 5.07 -14.06
C LYS A 117 15.78 5.43 -14.43
N ILE A 118 14.90 5.64 -13.44
CA ILE A 118 13.48 5.95 -13.64
C ILE A 118 13.29 7.35 -14.21
N PHE A 119 13.87 8.36 -13.55
CA PHE A 119 13.68 9.77 -13.86
C PHE A 119 14.65 10.29 -14.92
N LYS A 120 15.54 9.43 -15.46
CA LYS A 120 16.47 9.70 -16.56
C LYS A 120 17.08 11.11 -16.47
N ASN A 121 18.05 11.29 -15.57
CA ASN A 121 18.82 12.52 -15.33
C ASN A 121 18.32 13.38 -14.14
N THR A 122 18.63 12.92 -12.93
CA THR A 122 18.45 13.68 -11.70
C THR A 122 19.79 14.19 -11.19
N LYS A 123 20.17 15.43 -11.56
CA LYS A 123 21.11 16.20 -10.74
C LYS A 123 20.40 16.55 -9.43
N ILE A 124 20.56 15.71 -8.42
CA ILE A 124 20.03 15.94 -7.08
C ILE A 124 20.97 16.92 -6.40
N LYS A 125 20.42 18.05 -5.96
CA LYS A 125 21.16 19.00 -5.14
C LYS A 125 20.89 18.64 -3.68
N LYS A 126 21.80 17.88 -3.06
CA LYS A 126 21.67 17.40 -1.68
C LYS A 126 21.59 18.53 -0.63
N ASN A 127 21.88 19.78 -0.99
CA ASN A 127 21.89 20.93 -0.08
C ASN A 127 20.58 21.72 -0.02
N LYS A 128 19.48 21.16 -0.55
CA LYS A 128 18.14 21.75 -0.43
C LYS A 128 17.10 20.64 -0.59
N ALA A 129 16.24 20.48 0.41
CA ALA A 129 15.11 19.57 0.33
C ALA A 129 14.22 19.84 -0.90
N GLY A 130 13.65 18.77 -1.46
CA GLY A 130 12.76 18.88 -2.61
C GLY A 130 12.26 17.54 -3.10
N TYR A 131 11.40 17.60 -4.12
CA TYR A 131 10.84 16.40 -4.73
C TYR A 131 10.66 16.53 -6.24
N LYS A 132 10.53 15.38 -6.91
CA LYS A 132 10.13 15.25 -8.31
C LYS A 132 9.04 14.22 -8.45
N GLU A 133 8.10 14.50 -9.35
CA GLU A 133 6.97 13.61 -9.60
C GLU A 133 6.88 13.20 -11.06
N MET A 134 6.45 11.97 -11.31
CA MET A 134 6.03 11.50 -12.63
C MET A 134 4.78 10.63 -12.53
N THR A 135 3.91 10.71 -13.54
CA THR A 135 2.76 9.82 -13.63
C THR A 135 3.23 8.50 -14.25
N VAL A 136 2.87 7.39 -13.62
CA VAL A 136 3.39 6.07 -13.99
C VAL A 136 2.31 5.01 -14.04
N LYS A 137 2.55 4.03 -14.90
CA LYS A 137 2.07 2.66 -14.74
C LYS A 137 3.16 1.88 -14.04
N ILE A 138 2.85 1.33 -12.88
CA ILE A 138 3.83 0.68 -12.01
C ILE A 138 3.43 -0.76 -11.73
N ARG A 139 4.43 -1.63 -11.61
CA ARG A 139 4.29 -2.98 -11.07
C ARG A 139 5.04 -3.08 -9.77
N LEU A 140 4.35 -3.56 -8.75
CA LEU A 140 4.81 -3.64 -7.38
C LEU A 140 4.57 -5.06 -6.86
N LYS A 141 5.45 -5.53 -5.96
CA LYS A 141 5.18 -6.76 -5.19
C LYS A 141 4.07 -6.52 -4.15
N SER A 142 3.60 -7.58 -3.49
CA SER A 142 2.67 -7.48 -2.35
C SER A 142 3.10 -6.36 -1.42
N LEU A 143 2.15 -5.50 -1.07
CA LEU A 143 2.37 -4.48 -0.06
C LEU A 143 2.59 -5.17 1.28
N LYS A 144 3.56 -4.69 2.05
CA LYS A 144 3.83 -5.17 3.40
C LYS A 144 3.78 -3.98 4.37
N PRO A 145 3.16 -4.12 5.55
CA PRO A 145 3.27 -3.13 6.60
C PRO A 145 4.69 -3.16 7.18
N LYS A 146 5.28 -1.99 7.46
CA LYS A 146 6.49 -1.85 8.28
C LYS A 146 6.19 -0.85 9.39
N LEU A 147 6.52 -1.21 10.62
CA LEU A 147 6.45 -0.29 11.75
C LEU A 147 7.60 0.72 11.60
N GLY A 148 7.24 1.99 11.41
CA GLY A 148 8.15 3.12 11.59
C GLY A 148 8.08 3.64 13.03
N CYS A 149 8.82 4.71 13.32
CA CYS A 149 8.86 5.31 14.66
C CYS A 149 7.49 5.82 15.12
N ASN A 150 6.77 6.52 14.24
CA ASN A 150 5.50 7.16 14.57
C ASN A 150 4.29 6.61 13.80
N ALA A 151 4.49 5.70 12.84
CA ALA A 151 3.45 5.24 11.92
C ALA A 151 3.68 3.82 11.39
N THR A 152 2.60 3.11 11.04
CA THR A 152 2.71 1.91 10.21
C THR A 152 2.72 2.30 8.73
N LEU A 153 3.84 2.12 8.06
CA LEU A 153 4.02 2.45 6.64
C LEU A 153 3.67 1.24 5.77
N LEU A 154 3.14 1.48 4.56
CA LEU A 154 3.00 0.43 3.55
C LEU A 154 4.16 0.53 2.59
N TYR A 155 4.95 -0.52 2.46
CA TYR A 155 6.05 -0.56 1.50
C TYR A 155 5.86 -1.66 0.46
N SER A 156 6.53 -1.51 -0.67
CA SER A 156 6.57 -2.53 -1.72
C SER A 156 7.84 -2.45 -2.55
N GLU A 157 8.31 -3.61 -2.99
CA GLU A 157 9.42 -3.72 -3.94
C GLU A 157 8.95 -3.37 -5.36
N LEU A 158 9.74 -2.53 -6.04
CA LEU A 158 9.52 -2.18 -7.43
C LEU A 158 9.86 -3.36 -8.34
N VAL A 159 8.89 -3.79 -9.15
CA VAL A 159 9.11 -4.77 -10.22
C VAL A 159 9.36 -4.08 -11.56
N ASN A 160 8.53 -3.10 -11.90
CA ASN A 160 8.66 -2.35 -13.15
C ASN A 160 7.96 -1.00 -13.06
N VAL A 161 8.42 -0.02 -13.83
CA VAL A 161 7.76 1.28 -13.94
C VAL A 161 7.86 1.81 -15.37
N LYS A 162 6.77 2.40 -15.84
CA LYS A 162 6.68 3.07 -17.12
C LYS A 162 6.01 4.41 -16.94
N GLU A 163 6.68 5.48 -17.38
CA GLU A 163 6.06 6.80 -17.46
C GLU A 163 4.88 6.78 -18.44
N ILE A 164 3.77 7.40 -18.04
CA ILE A 164 2.56 7.53 -18.85
C ILE A 164 2.12 8.98 -18.94
N LYS A 165 1.41 9.32 -20.02
CA LYS A 165 0.79 10.63 -20.18
C LYS A 165 -0.60 10.61 -19.55
N ALA A 166 -0.66 10.93 -18.26
CA ALA A 166 -1.90 11.09 -17.51
C ALA A 166 -1.76 12.22 -16.47
N PRO A 167 -2.86 12.83 -16.01
CA PRO A 167 -2.82 13.86 -14.98
C PRO A 167 -2.11 13.35 -13.71
N LYS A 168 -1.24 14.18 -13.14
CA LYS A 168 -0.63 13.91 -11.83
C LYS A 168 -1.66 14.13 -10.73
N ILE A 169 -1.64 13.27 -9.72
CA ILE A 169 -2.35 13.55 -8.47
C ILE A 169 -1.56 14.63 -7.76
N LYS A 170 -2.23 15.72 -7.38
CA LYS A 170 -1.64 16.79 -6.58
C LYS A 170 -2.19 16.72 -5.17
N LEU A 171 -1.32 16.48 -4.21
CA LEU A 171 -1.59 16.60 -2.79
C LEU A 171 -0.83 17.83 -2.26
N SER A 172 -1.40 18.53 -1.27
CA SER A 172 -0.60 19.43 -0.43
C SER A 172 0.36 18.61 0.43
N ASP A 173 1.47 19.19 0.86
CA ASP A 173 2.45 18.47 1.69
C ASP A 173 1.80 17.94 2.99
N GLU A 174 0.96 18.73 3.66
CA GLU A 174 0.19 18.29 4.84
C GLU A 174 -0.66 17.01 4.57
N LYS A 175 -1.35 16.95 3.42
CA LYS A 175 -2.17 15.78 3.06
C LYS A 175 -1.32 14.61 2.59
N PHE A 176 -0.13 14.87 2.06
CA PHE A 176 0.83 13.85 1.71
C PHE A 176 1.34 13.19 3.00
N ASP A 177 1.80 13.99 3.96
CA ASP A 177 2.31 13.52 5.25
C ASP A 177 1.23 12.76 6.04
N GLU A 178 0.00 13.25 6.08
CA GLU A 178 -1.13 12.54 6.71
C GLU A 178 -1.33 11.13 6.10
N LYS A 179 -1.14 10.98 4.78
CA LYS A 179 -1.35 9.72 4.06
C LYS A 179 -0.14 8.78 4.12
N VAL A 180 1.05 9.31 4.37
CA VAL A 180 2.26 8.52 4.61
C VAL A 180 2.27 8.09 6.07
N TYR A 181 2.25 9.05 7.01
CA TYR A 181 2.51 8.85 8.44
C TYR A 181 1.26 8.74 9.31
N GLY A 182 0.05 8.87 8.77
CA GLY A 182 -1.17 8.63 9.56
C GLY A 182 -1.33 7.15 9.95
N ASN A 183 -1.84 6.88 11.15
CA ASN A 183 -2.13 5.51 11.63
C ASN A 183 -3.39 4.90 10.98
N PHE A 184 -3.49 4.94 9.66
CA PHE A 184 -4.60 4.35 8.93
C PHE A 184 -4.33 2.88 8.62
N THR A 185 -4.65 2.00 9.56
CA THR A 185 -4.82 0.59 9.21
C THR A 185 -6.29 0.28 9.37
N VAL A 186 -6.99 0.09 8.25
CA VAL A 186 -8.38 -0.35 8.29
C VAL A 186 -8.37 -1.77 8.83
N GLU A 187 -8.94 -1.98 10.01
CA GLU A 187 -9.12 -3.32 10.55
C GLU A 187 -10.48 -3.87 10.13
N TYR A 188 -10.50 -5.14 9.79
CA TYR A 188 -11.72 -5.89 9.52
C TYR A 188 -11.99 -6.85 10.66
N ALA A 189 -13.20 -6.75 11.24
CA ALA A 189 -13.74 -7.83 12.04
C ALA A 189 -14.33 -8.92 11.14
N ILE A 190 -14.28 -10.17 11.59
CA ILE A 190 -14.91 -11.28 10.88
C ILE A 190 -16.43 -11.20 11.01
N LYS A 191 -17.13 -11.17 9.87
CA LYS A 191 -18.60 -11.03 9.83
C LYS A 191 -19.35 -12.33 10.18
N SER A 192 -18.66 -13.46 10.26
CA SER A 192 -19.29 -14.79 10.26
C SER A 192 -19.52 -15.33 11.68
N PRO A 193 -20.78 -15.42 12.16
CA PRO A 193 -21.09 -15.93 13.49
C PRO A 193 -20.98 -17.47 13.62
N GLU A 194 -20.94 -18.22 12.50
CA GLU A 194 -21.09 -19.69 12.53
C GLU A 194 -20.05 -20.49 11.71
N LYS A 195 -19.25 -19.84 10.85
CA LYS A 195 -18.23 -20.52 10.03
C LYS A 195 -16.92 -19.77 10.08
N SER A 196 -15.83 -20.50 10.29
CA SER A 196 -14.47 -19.96 10.20
C SER A 196 -14.23 -19.32 8.82
N VAL A 197 -13.53 -18.19 8.80
CA VAL A 197 -13.14 -17.50 7.57
C VAL A 197 -11.72 -17.90 7.23
N ASN A 198 -11.44 -18.23 5.98
CA ASN A 198 -10.11 -18.67 5.58
C ASN A 198 -9.32 -17.51 4.98
N ILE A 199 -8.06 -17.39 5.38
CA ILE A 199 -7.02 -16.69 4.62
C ILE A 199 -6.50 -17.68 3.57
N MET A 200 -6.59 -17.28 2.31
CA MET A 200 -6.22 -18.07 1.14
C MET A 200 -4.88 -17.60 0.59
N GLU A 201 -4.07 -18.50 0.06
CA GLU A 201 -2.77 -18.15 -0.53
C GLU A 201 -2.93 -17.28 -1.79
N LYS A 202 -3.97 -17.56 -2.57
CA LYS A 202 -4.35 -16.85 -3.80
C LYS A 202 -5.81 -16.39 -3.68
N PRO A 203 -6.24 -15.37 -4.45
CA PRO A 203 -7.64 -14.93 -4.50
C PRO A 203 -8.51 -15.92 -5.30
N ASP A 204 -8.50 -17.18 -4.89
CA ASP A 204 -9.22 -18.31 -5.45
C ASP A 204 -9.76 -19.17 -4.31
N VAL A 205 -11.04 -19.55 -4.40
CA VAL A 205 -11.71 -20.39 -3.40
C VAL A 205 -11.12 -21.78 -3.28
N ASN A 206 -10.46 -22.27 -4.32
CA ASN A 206 -9.80 -23.58 -4.36
C ASN A 206 -8.32 -23.50 -3.98
N SER A 207 -7.81 -22.31 -3.64
CA SER A 207 -6.43 -22.12 -3.22
C SER A 207 -6.16 -22.79 -1.87
N LYS A 208 -4.87 -22.99 -1.56
CA LYS A 208 -4.43 -23.45 -0.25
C LYS A 208 -4.92 -22.48 0.84
N ILE A 209 -5.48 -23.03 1.90
CA ILE A 209 -5.80 -22.28 3.12
C ILE A 209 -4.49 -22.06 3.87
N VAL A 210 -4.11 -20.80 4.05
CA VAL A 210 -2.93 -20.40 4.83
C VAL A 210 -3.30 -20.35 6.31
N LYS A 211 -4.48 -19.82 6.65
CA LYS A 211 -4.98 -19.74 8.03
C LYS A 211 -6.50 -19.80 8.10
N LYS A 212 -7.03 -20.36 9.19
CA LYS A 212 -8.46 -20.30 9.52
C LYS A 212 -8.66 -19.29 10.65
N LEU A 213 -9.59 -18.37 10.46
CA LEU A 213 -9.95 -17.31 11.39
C LEU A 213 -11.23 -17.68 12.14
N GLY A 214 -11.21 -17.46 13.45
CA GLY A 214 -12.35 -17.53 14.35
C GLY A 214 -13.26 -16.31 14.27
N LYS A 215 -14.33 -16.33 15.06
CA LYS A 215 -15.33 -15.25 15.12
C LYS A 215 -14.80 -13.96 15.76
N ASP A 216 -13.85 -14.10 16.68
CA ASP A 216 -13.28 -13.00 17.48
C ASP A 216 -11.98 -12.46 16.88
N ASP A 217 -11.51 -13.07 15.78
CA ASP A 217 -10.31 -12.65 15.09
C ASP A 217 -10.56 -11.36 14.29
N SER A 218 -9.48 -10.62 14.06
CA SER A 218 -9.44 -9.47 13.16
C SER A 218 -8.25 -9.56 12.22
N VAL A 219 -8.36 -8.91 11.07
CA VAL A 219 -7.28 -8.78 10.09
C VAL A 219 -7.12 -7.33 9.66
N GLY A 220 -5.89 -6.92 9.35
CA GLY A 220 -5.63 -5.59 8.79
C GLY A 220 -5.76 -5.60 7.27
N GLU A 221 -6.43 -4.59 6.72
CA GLU A 221 -6.47 -4.33 5.28
C GLU A 221 -5.13 -3.84 4.78
N ILE A 222 -4.61 -4.50 3.74
CA ILE A 222 -3.44 -4.01 3.02
C ILE A 222 -3.86 -3.47 1.66
N GLN A 223 -4.62 -4.25 0.89
CA GLN A 223 -4.95 -3.92 -0.50
C GLN A 223 -6.29 -4.52 -0.93
N ASP A 224 -7.09 -3.74 -1.65
CA ASP A 224 -8.39 -4.17 -2.19
C ASP A 224 -8.26 -4.58 -3.66
N PHE A 225 -8.66 -5.82 -3.97
CA PHE A 225 -8.71 -6.40 -5.31
C PHE A 225 -10.17 -6.65 -5.77
N GLY A 226 -11.14 -5.93 -5.20
CA GLY A 226 -12.57 -6.04 -5.50
C GLY A 226 -13.27 -7.10 -4.64
N GLU A 227 -13.38 -8.33 -5.15
CA GLU A 227 -14.00 -9.44 -4.40
C GLU A 227 -13.12 -9.95 -3.25
N TRP A 228 -11.81 -9.76 -3.38
CA TRP A 228 -10.80 -10.22 -2.46
C TRP A 228 -10.04 -9.04 -1.88
N VAL A 229 -9.70 -9.15 -0.61
CA VAL A 229 -8.85 -8.21 0.09
C VAL A 229 -7.58 -8.96 0.48
N PHE A 230 -6.42 -8.38 0.15
CA PHE A 230 -5.14 -8.85 0.68
C PHE A 230 -4.97 -8.25 2.09
N VAL A 231 -4.71 -9.13 3.05
CA VAL A 231 -4.74 -8.81 4.48
C VAL A 231 -3.50 -9.36 5.18
N TYR A 232 -3.21 -8.83 6.37
CA TYR A 232 -2.34 -9.49 7.34
C TYR A 232 -3.12 -9.89 8.59
N TYR A 233 -2.68 -11.00 9.18
CA TYR A 233 -3.08 -11.45 10.51
C TYR A 233 -1.84 -11.42 11.42
N PRO A 234 -1.87 -10.68 12.54
CA PRO A 234 -0.77 -10.67 13.50
C PRO A 234 -0.70 -12.01 14.24
N ASN A 235 0.43 -12.73 14.12
CA ASN A 235 0.71 -13.89 14.97
C ASN A 235 1.39 -13.40 16.26
N THR A 236 2.64 -13.78 16.49
CA THR A 236 3.49 -13.22 17.53
C THR A 236 4.49 -12.30 16.85
N TYR A 237 4.48 -11.00 17.18
CA TYR A 237 5.41 -10.03 16.59
C TYR A 237 6.86 -10.54 16.63
N PRO A 238 7.62 -10.45 15.52
CA PRO A 238 7.33 -9.76 14.26
C PRO A 238 6.63 -10.60 13.18
N ASP A 239 6.09 -11.77 13.52
CA ASP A 239 5.49 -12.68 12.55
C ASP A 239 4.04 -12.31 12.17
N PHE A 240 3.78 -12.28 10.86
CA PHE A 240 2.49 -11.98 10.27
C PHE A 240 2.16 -13.02 9.22
N THR A 241 0.91 -13.49 9.23
CA THR A 241 0.39 -14.30 8.14
C THR A 241 -0.29 -13.41 7.11
N TYR A 242 0.13 -13.52 5.86
CA TYR A 242 -0.47 -12.77 4.75
C TYR A 242 -1.35 -13.66 3.88
N GLY A 243 -2.32 -13.06 3.19
CA GLY A 243 -3.09 -13.74 2.17
C GLY A 243 -4.39 -13.03 1.83
N TYR A 244 -5.28 -13.75 1.16
CA TYR A 244 -6.51 -13.21 0.60
C TYR A 244 -7.73 -13.68 1.38
N VAL A 245 -8.62 -12.74 1.68
CA VAL A 245 -9.93 -13.03 2.27
C VAL A 245 -11.03 -12.46 1.38
N ARG A 246 -12.12 -13.19 1.21
CA ARG A 246 -13.29 -12.67 0.48
C ARG A 246 -13.87 -11.48 1.23
N LYS A 247 -14.00 -10.34 0.56
CA LYS A 247 -14.52 -9.09 1.13
C LYS A 247 -15.90 -9.25 1.78
N SER A 248 -16.75 -10.10 1.21
CA SER A 248 -18.09 -10.41 1.75
C SER A 248 -18.09 -11.10 3.13
N LYS A 249 -16.94 -11.62 3.58
CA LYS A 249 -16.73 -12.23 4.89
C LYS A 249 -16.21 -11.24 5.94
N LEU A 250 -15.86 -10.03 5.53
CA LEU A 250 -15.28 -9.00 6.37
C LEU A 250 -16.33 -7.93 6.69
N LYS A 251 -16.21 -7.33 7.88
CA LYS A 251 -16.95 -6.14 8.29
C LYS A 251 -15.94 -5.03 8.57
N LYS A 252 -16.00 -3.96 7.76
CA LYS A 252 -15.07 -2.82 7.87
C LYS A 252 -15.27 -2.12 9.20
N ASN A 253 -14.22 -2.07 10.01
CA ASN A 253 -14.16 -1.21 11.19
C ASN A 253 -13.11 -0.13 10.89
N ILE A 254 -13.58 1.08 10.59
CA ILE A 254 -12.68 2.23 10.47
C ILE A 254 -12.36 2.67 11.89
N ARG A 255 -11.22 2.21 12.42
CA ARG A 255 -10.69 2.71 13.69
C ARG A 255 -9.93 4.01 13.44
N HIS A 256 -10.15 4.99 14.32
CA HIS A 256 -9.41 6.24 14.26
C HIS A 256 -7.95 5.99 14.71
N PRO A 257 -6.95 6.68 14.12
CA PRO A 257 -5.52 6.50 14.38
C PRO A 257 -5.03 6.61 15.84
N PHE A 258 -5.90 6.93 16.80
CA PHE A 258 -5.55 7.16 18.21
C PHE A 258 -6.09 6.09 19.18
N GLU A 259 -6.76 5.05 18.69
CA GLU A 259 -7.47 4.11 19.59
C GLU A 259 -6.63 2.94 20.13
N ASN A 260 -5.40 2.69 19.66
CA ASN A 260 -4.63 1.50 20.07
C ASN A 260 -3.13 1.77 20.30
N ILE A 261 -2.78 2.75 21.15
CA ILE A 261 -1.45 2.74 21.78
C ILE A 261 -1.36 1.63 22.86
N ASP A 262 -2.50 1.08 23.30
CA ASP A 262 -2.57 0.11 24.40
C ASP A 262 -2.56 -1.38 23.98
N LEU A 263 -2.50 -1.73 22.68
CA LEU A 263 -2.52 -3.13 22.23
C LEU A 263 -1.14 -3.80 22.08
N PHE A 264 -0.05 -3.11 22.45
CA PHE A 264 1.31 -3.65 22.39
C PHE A 264 1.99 -3.75 23.77
N ASN A 265 1.21 -3.74 24.86
CA ASN A 265 1.69 -4.07 26.22
C ASN A 265 1.29 -5.49 26.64
#